data_AF-A0A4D8RBT9-F1
#
_entry.id   AF-A0A4D8RBT9-F1
#
_cell.length_a   1.000
_cell.length_b   1.000
_cell.length_c   1.000
_cell.angle_alpha   90.00
_cell.angle_beta   90.00
_cell.angle_gamma   90.00
#
_symmetry.space_group_name_H-M   'P 1'
#
loop_
_entity.id
_entity.type
_entity.pdbx_description
1 polymer ?
#
loop_
_entity_poly.entity_id
_entity_poly.type
_entity_poly.pdbx_seq_one_letter_code
_entity_poly.pdbx_strand_id
1 'polypeptide(L)'
;MDFTPHIRTLFQLRGKPATYAPTAGAPAPCRAIRQGGGQAVAVGPVMVMLERVQFHVRRAEVPAPEIGAVLTVGADTFTVQAVQPVQRDADGLMWGLDVAWGLPVVYRSAAASGGVQGGPWSTVTAAAAGAASISIQSQHINVTGKLQPGDVLTIGGAAYTVGTVIAPSAAKSFNNIPISPPLAAPVAAGASVTITQPSAAGYTLTGAMADYEASDIKDAVLVGDRRMVILQAAFAAVGLPTGPKPGAAIEAEGRTYNVIQTKAHYAGSAVAAWELQVRG
;
A
#
# COMPACT_ATOMS: atom_id res chain seq x y z
N MET A 1 -11.36 -8.14 40.92
CA MET A 1 -11.14 -9.59 40.72
C MET A 1 -9.95 -9.71 39.78
N ASP A 2 -9.03 -10.63 40.01
CA ASP A 2 -7.92 -10.89 39.09
C ASP A 2 -8.39 -11.85 37.98
N PHE A 3 -8.52 -11.35 36.75
CA PHE A 3 -8.94 -12.18 35.61
C PHE A 3 -7.78 -12.93 34.92
N THR A 4 -6.54 -12.75 35.38
CA THR A 4 -5.33 -13.38 34.80
C THR A 4 -5.43 -14.90 34.69
N PRO A 5 -5.90 -15.66 35.71
CA PRO A 5 -6.03 -17.11 35.60
C PRO A 5 -7.05 -17.52 34.52
N HIS A 6 -8.15 -16.79 34.41
CA HIS A 6 -9.20 -17.06 33.43
C HIS A 6 -8.71 -16.84 31.99
N ILE A 7 -8.03 -15.72 31.73
CA ILE A 7 -7.43 -15.43 30.42
C ILE A 7 -6.36 -16.47 30.06
N ARG A 8 -5.54 -16.91 31.02
CA ARG A 8 -4.57 -17.99 30.80
C ARG A 8 -5.27 -19.27 30.33
N THR A 9 -6.34 -19.69 30.99
CA THR A 9 -7.10 -20.88 30.61
C THR A 9 -7.75 -20.72 29.23
N LEU A 10 -8.31 -19.54 28.91
CA LEU A 10 -8.87 -19.25 27.59
C LEU A 10 -7.85 -19.48 26.47
N PHE A 11 -6.61 -18.98 26.63
CA PHE A 11 -5.55 -19.16 25.65
C PHE A 11 -5.01 -20.59 25.58
N GLN A 12 -5.02 -21.33 26.69
CA GLN A 12 -4.68 -22.76 26.66
C GLN A 12 -5.71 -23.57 25.86
N LEU A 13 -6.99 -23.24 26.00
CA LEU A 13 -8.09 -23.97 25.34
C LEU A 13 -8.30 -23.57 23.88
N ARG A 14 -8.19 -22.28 23.55
CA ARG A 14 -8.55 -21.74 22.22
C ARG A 14 -7.37 -21.19 21.43
N GLY A 15 -6.25 -20.90 22.10
CA GLY A 15 -5.07 -20.33 21.46
C GLY A 15 -4.24 -21.39 20.76
N LYS A 16 -3.87 -21.12 19.50
CA LYS A 16 -2.88 -21.93 18.79
C LYS A 16 -1.46 -21.53 19.23
N PRO A 17 -0.52 -22.47 19.32
CA PRO A 17 0.90 -22.15 19.45
C PRO A 17 1.33 -21.22 18.31
N ALA A 18 2.06 -20.18 18.67
CA ALA A 18 2.53 -19.16 17.77
C ALA A 18 3.93 -18.69 18.18
N THR A 19 4.61 -18.03 17.25
CA THR A 19 5.90 -17.37 17.50
C THR A 19 5.74 -15.90 17.15
N TYR A 20 6.06 -15.02 18.08
CA TYR A 20 6.12 -13.58 17.86
C TYR A 20 7.58 -13.15 17.74
N ALA A 21 7.96 -12.58 16.60
CA ALA A 21 9.29 -12.06 16.34
C ALA A 21 9.22 -10.53 16.23
N PRO A 22 9.80 -9.78 17.20
CA PRO A 22 9.89 -8.33 17.10
C PRO A 22 10.83 -7.92 15.95
N THR A 23 10.73 -6.67 15.50
CA THR A 23 11.62 -6.09 14.47
C THR A 23 13.08 -6.06 14.95
N ALA A 24 13.30 -5.93 16.26
CA ALA A 24 14.58 -6.08 16.91
C ALA A 24 14.47 -7.00 18.13
N GLY A 25 15.25 -8.09 18.16
CA GLY A 25 15.30 -9.01 19.29
C GLY A 25 15.02 -10.46 18.91
N ALA A 26 15.03 -11.34 19.92
CA ALA A 26 14.79 -12.76 19.71
C ALA A 26 13.28 -13.06 19.60
N PRO A 27 12.87 -13.97 18.69
CA PRO A 27 11.51 -14.47 18.66
C PRO A 27 11.12 -15.15 19.97
N ALA A 28 9.89 -14.91 20.42
CA ALA A 28 9.34 -15.47 21.65
C ALA A 28 8.12 -16.37 21.34
N PRO A 29 8.00 -17.53 22.00
CA PRO A 29 6.79 -18.34 21.90
C PRO A 29 5.61 -17.63 22.56
N CYS A 30 4.46 -17.68 21.92
CA CYS A 30 3.21 -17.16 22.46
C CYS A 30 2.03 -18.05 22.05
N ARG A 31 0.83 -17.68 22.50
CA ARG A 31 -0.42 -18.24 21.97
C ARG A 31 -1.26 -17.16 21.33
N ALA A 32 -1.83 -17.47 20.17
CA ALA A 32 -2.67 -16.55 19.41
C ALA A 32 -4.08 -17.15 19.23
N ILE A 33 -5.11 -16.34 19.51
CA ILE A 33 -6.50 -16.69 19.20
C ILE A 33 -6.96 -15.82 18.04
N ARG A 34 -7.26 -16.45 16.89
CA ARG A 34 -7.83 -15.76 15.74
C ARG A 34 -9.25 -15.28 16.06
N GLN A 35 -9.53 -14.00 15.90
CA GLN A 35 -10.85 -13.39 16.14
C GLN A 35 -11.64 -13.15 14.86
N GLY A 36 -10.96 -13.06 13.72
CA GLY A 36 -11.58 -12.76 12.44
C GLY A 36 -10.64 -12.93 11.25
N GLY A 37 -11.15 -12.58 10.08
CA GLY A 37 -10.49 -12.72 8.78
C GLY A 37 -11.05 -13.89 7.98
N GLY A 38 -11.34 -13.64 6.71
CA GLY A 38 -11.82 -14.62 5.74
C GLY A 38 -10.86 -15.79 5.48
N GLN A 39 -11.20 -16.60 4.47
CA GLN A 39 -10.41 -17.75 4.05
C GLN A 39 -9.13 -17.28 3.33
N ALA A 40 -8.00 -17.94 3.61
CA ALA A 40 -6.78 -17.73 2.84
C ALA A 40 -6.98 -18.23 1.40
N VAL A 41 -6.53 -17.43 0.43
CA VAL A 41 -6.56 -17.76 -0.99
C VAL A 41 -5.12 -17.81 -1.49
N ALA A 42 -4.75 -18.94 -2.08
CA ALA A 42 -3.43 -19.11 -2.68
C ALA A 42 -3.36 -18.42 -4.06
N VAL A 43 -2.26 -17.69 -4.29
CA VAL A 43 -1.82 -17.13 -5.56
C VAL A 43 -0.42 -17.69 -5.84
N GLY A 44 -0.38 -18.90 -6.38
CA GLY A 44 0.86 -19.70 -6.41
C GLY A 44 1.38 -19.98 -4.99
N PRO A 45 2.67 -19.71 -4.69
CA PRO A 45 3.21 -19.89 -3.34
C PRO A 45 2.76 -18.81 -2.34
N VAL A 46 2.04 -17.78 -2.79
CA VAL A 46 1.62 -16.64 -1.96
C VAL A 46 0.22 -16.88 -1.38
N MET A 47 0.06 -16.87 -0.05
CA MET A 47 -1.23 -17.04 0.63
C MET A 47 -1.86 -15.69 1.02
N VAL A 48 -2.82 -15.18 0.25
CA VAL A 48 -3.44 -13.88 0.54
C VAL A 48 -4.72 -14.04 1.36
N MET A 49 -4.91 -13.16 2.35
CA MET A 49 -6.22 -12.96 2.99
C MET A 49 -6.79 -11.62 2.54
N LEU A 50 -7.98 -11.67 1.93
CA LEU A 50 -8.67 -10.48 1.41
C LEU A 50 -9.30 -9.61 2.49
N GLU A 51 -9.42 -10.14 3.71
CA GLU A 51 -9.95 -9.44 4.88
C GLU A 51 -8.85 -9.25 5.93
N ARG A 52 -8.96 -8.17 6.73
CA ARG A 52 -8.08 -7.94 7.88
C ARG A 52 -8.16 -9.13 8.84
N VAL A 53 -7.01 -9.69 9.16
CA VAL A 53 -6.89 -10.78 10.12
C VAL A 53 -6.58 -10.18 11.47
N GLN A 54 -7.34 -10.57 12.48
CA GLN A 54 -7.08 -10.14 13.85
C GLN A 54 -6.75 -11.34 14.72
N PHE A 55 -5.65 -11.23 15.47
CA PHE A 55 -5.27 -12.17 16.51
C PHE A 55 -5.29 -11.48 17.87
N HIS A 56 -5.82 -12.16 18.88
CA HIS A 56 -5.57 -11.80 20.26
C HIS A 56 -4.34 -12.55 20.77
N VAL A 57 -3.43 -11.85 21.42
CA VAL A 57 -2.26 -12.39 22.14
C VAL A 57 -2.25 -11.91 23.58
N ARG A 58 -1.56 -12.63 24.48
CA ARG A 58 -1.47 -12.23 25.90
C ARG A 58 -0.36 -11.21 26.10
N ARG A 59 -0.62 -10.17 26.89
CA ARG A 59 0.41 -9.19 27.30
C ARG A 59 1.55 -9.85 28.07
N ALA A 60 1.27 -10.90 28.84
CA ALA A 60 2.30 -11.63 29.57
C ALA A 60 3.31 -12.35 28.65
N GLU A 61 2.91 -12.69 27.42
CA GLU A 61 3.78 -13.35 26.42
C GLU A 61 4.38 -12.34 25.43
N VAL A 62 3.60 -11.31 25.08
CA VAL A 62 4.01 -10.23 24.19
C VAL A 62 3.75 -8.89 24.90
N PRO A 63 4.69 -8.42 25.75
CA PRO A 63 4.47 -7.25 26.60
C PRO A 63 4.28 -5.96 25.80
N ALA A 64 5.12 -5.77 24.78
CA ALA A 64 5.17 -4.58 23.94
C ALA A 64 5.17 -5.00 22.46
N PRO A 65 4.01 -5.36 21.89
CA PRO A 65 3.93 -5.62 20.46
C PRO A 65 4.11 -4.33 19.67
N GLU A 66 4.66 -4.46 18.47
CA GLU A 66 4.99 -3.33 17.60
C GLU A 66 4.57 -3.60 16.16
N ILE A 67 4.34 -2.52 15.42
CA ILE A 67 4.07 -2.56 13.98
C ILE A 67 5.34 -3.00 13.25
N GLY A 68 5.20 -3.87 12.25
CA GLY A 68 6.31 -4.45 11.50
C GLY A 68 6.86 -5.75 12.08
N ALA A 69 6.49 -6.12 13.30
CA ALA A 69 6.83 -7.42 13.87
C ALA A 69 6.13 -8.57 13.12
N VAL A 70 6.67 -9.78 13.26
CA VAL A 70 6.18 -10.99 12.59
C VAL A 70 5.49 -11.92 13.58
N LEU A 71 4.29 -12.39 13.25
CA LEU A 71 3.54 -13.39 13.99
C LEU A 71 3.39 -14.65 13.12
N THR A 72 3.98 -15.76 13.55
CA THR A 72 3.83 -17.07 12.89
C THR A 72 2.84 -17.93 13.68
N VAL A 73 1.79 -18.42 13.02
CA VAL A 73 0.75 -19.28 13.62
C VAL A 73 0.59 -20.55 12.78
N GLY A 74 1.11 -21.68 13.28
CA GLY A 74 1.20 -22.88 12.46
C GLY A 74 2.20 -22.71 11.31
N ALA A 75 1.76 -22.89 10.07
CA ALA A 75 2.58 -22.68 8.87
C ALA A 75 2.48 -21.24 8.32
N ASP A 76 1.53 -20.45 8.81
CA ASP A 76 1.26 -19.12 8.28
C ASP A 76 2.09 -18.07 9.00
N THR A 77 2.66 -17.13 8.25
CA THR A 77 3.40 -15.99 8.77
C THR A 77 2.71 -14.69 8.40
N PHE A 78 2.54 -13.80 9.38
CA PHE A 78 1.87 -12.51 9.22
C PHE A 78 2.74 -11.37 9.75
N THR A 79 2.59 -10.19 9.17
CA THR A 79 3.22 -8.96 9.69
C THR A 79 2.19 -8.14 10.44
N VAL A 80 2.53 -7.69 11.64
CA VAL A 80 1.69 -6.83 12.49
C VAL A 80 1.59 -5.46 11.85
N GLN A 81 0.37 -5.02 11.55
CA GLN A 81 0.07 -3.73 10.92
C GLN A 81 -0.49 -2.72 11.92
N ALA A 82 -1.23 -3.19 12.92
CA ALA A 82 -1.69 -2.35 14.02
C ALA A 82 -1.78 -3.16 15.31
N VAL A 83 -1.64 -2.44 16.42
CA VAL A 83 -1.75 -2.96 17.78
C VAL A 83 -2.81 -2.14 18.49
N GLN A 84 -3.76 -2.81 19.13
CA GLN A 84 -4.81 -2.15 19.88
C GLN A 84 -5.16 -2.89 21.17
N PRO A 85 -5.54 -2.19 22.25
CA PRO A 85 -6.12 -2.84 23.41
C PRO A 85 -7.44 -3.51 23.02
N VAL A 86 -7.74 -4.68 23.60
CA VAL A 86 -8.99 -5.39 23.35
C VAL A 86 -10.14 -4.66 24.05
N GLN A 87 -11.16 -4.23 23.31
CA GLN A 87 -12.22 -3.33 23.81
C GLN A 87 -13.03 -3.91 25.01
N ARG A 88 -13.06 -5.23 25.19
CA ARG A 88 -13.76 -5.92 26.30
C ARG A 88 -12.81 -6.58 27.30
N ASP A 89 -11.60 -6.05 27.42
CA ASP A 89 -10.56 -6.54 28.32
C ASP A 89 -10.26 -5.48 29.39
N ALA A 90 -11.11 -5.46 30.42
CA ALA A 90 -11.08 -4.43 31.47
C ALA A 90 -9.73 -4.38 32.23
N ASP A 91 -9.07 -5.54 32.37
CA ASP A 91 -7.77 -5.67 33.02
C ASP A 91 -6.60 -5.43 32.05
N GLY A 92 -6.87 -5.24 30.75
CA GLY A 92 -5.85 -5.01 29.73
C GLY A 92 -4.82 -6.12 29.64
N LEU A 93 -5.26 -7.38 29.73
CA LEU A 93 -4.42 -8.59 29.73
C LEU A 93 -4.07 -9.09 28.32
N MET A 94 -4.68 -8.53 27.29
CA MET A 94 -4.57 -8.93 25.90
C MET A 94 -4.23 -7.75 24.99
N TRP A 95 -3.58 -8.09 23.87
CA TRP A 95 -3.43 -7.21 22.71
C TRP A 95 -4.25 -7.78 21.55
N GLY A 96 -4.96 -6.90 20.84
CA GLY A 96 -5.46 -7.16 19.50
C GLY A 96 -4.41 -6.77 18.48
N LEU A 97 -3.94 -7.74 17.71
CA LEU A 97 -3.00 -7.55 16.61
C LEU A 97 -3.78 -7.63 15.31
N ASP A 98 -3.87 -6.51 14.60
CA ASP A 98 -4.32 -6.52 13.21
C ASP A 98 -3.11 -6.85 12.35
N VAL A 99 -3.16 -8.00 11.70
CA VAL A 99 -2.04 -8.52 10.92
C VAL A 99 -2.44 -8.60 9.46
N ALA A 100 -1.47 -8.38 8.58
CA ALA A 100 -1.61 -8.58 7.16
C ALA A 100 -0.60 -9.62 6.69
N TRP A 101 -0.91 -10.25 5.57
CA TRP A 101 0.08 -10.99 4.84
C TRP A 101 1.00 -10.00 4.11
N GLY A 102 2.32 -10.21 4.23
CA GLY A 102 3.32 -9.41 3.53
C GLY A 102 4.02 -8.32 4.35
N LEU A 103 4.92 -7.61 3.69
CA LEU A 103 5.86 -6.65 4.24
C LEU A 103 5.50 -5.24 3.75
N PRO A 104 5.94 -4.18 4.45
CA PRO A 104 5.91 -2.84 3.88
C PRO A 104 6.80 -2.78 2.63
N VAL A 105 6.26 -2.22 1.54
CA VAL A 105 6.98 -2.01 0.28
C VAL A 105 6.76 -0.59 -0.21
N VAL A 106 7.74 -0.01 -0.89
CA VAL A 106 7.61 1.30 -1.54
C VAL A 106 7.42 1.10 -3.03
N TYR A 107 6.21 1.36 -3.52
CA TYR A 107 5.88 1.29 -4.95
C TYR A 107 6.14 2.64 -5.63
N ARG A 108 6.89 2.62 -6.73
CA ARG A 108 7.13 3.78 -7.60
C ARG A 108 6.64 3.47 -9.00
N SER A 109 5.79 4.33 -9.56
CA SER A 109 5.17 4.05 -10.86
C SER A 109 6.20 4.11 -11.99
N ALA A 110 6.02 3.26 -13.02
CA ALA A 110 6.90 3.18 -14.19
C ALA A 110 7.07 4.51 -14.95
N ALA A 111 6.09 5.40 -14.79
CA ALA A 111 6.00 6.65 -15.53
C ALA A 111 6.41 7.87 -14.68
N ALA A 112 6.74 7.69 -13.38
CA ALA A 112 7.26 8.75 -12.53
C ALA A 112 8.63 9.22 -13.03
N SER A 113 8.63 10.20 -13.93
CA SER A 113 9.84 10.93 -14.26
C SER A 113 10.17 11.84 -13.07
N GLY A 114 11.30 11.61 -12.40
CA GLY A 114 11.84 12.50 -11.36
C GLY A 114 12.29 13.88 -11.85
N GLY A 115 11.70 14.38 -12.95
CA GLY A 115 11.92 15.74 -13.44
C GLY A 115 11.14 16.77 -12.64
N VAL A 116 11.56 18.03 -12.73
CA VAL A 116 10.91 19.16 -12.05
C VAL A 116 9.60 19.50 -12.75
N GLN A 117 8.47 19.19 -12.12
CA GLN A 117 7.14 19.39 -12.71
C GLN A 117 6.42 20.61 -12.15
N GLY A 118 7.11 21.75 -12.19
CA GLY A 118 6.57 23.00 -11.68
C GLY A 118 6.65 23.08 -10.16
N GLY A 119 6.74 24.31 -9.66
CA GLY A 119 6.87 24.62 -8.24
C GLY A 119 5.68 25.46 -7.75
N PRO A 120 5.83 26.21 -6.64
CA PRO A 120 4.78 27.11 -6.12
C PRO A 120 4.37 28.23 -7.11
N TRP A 121 5.03 28.32 -8.26
CA TRP A 121 4.79 29.29 -9.33
C TRP A 121 3.93 28.74 -10.48
N SER A 122 3.28 27.59 -10.30
CA SER A 122 2.32 27.07 -11.27
C SER A 122 0.97 27.77 -11.10
N THR A 123 0.33 28.12 -12.21
CA THR A 123 -0.98 28.76 -12.23
C THR A 123 -1.93 28.00 -13.15
N VAL A 124 -3.21 27.98 -12.79
CA VAL A 124 -4.25 27.31 -13.58
C VAL A 124 -4.86 28.25 -14.61
N THR A 125 -5.28 27.70 -15.75
CA THR A 125 -6.16 28.39 -16.70
C THR A 125 -7.58 28.44 -16.13
N ALA A 126 -8.38 29.46 -16.49
CA ALA A 126 -9.74 29.57 -16.00
C ALA A 126 -10.55 28.28 -16.30
N ALA A 127 -11.28 27.80 -15.30
CA ALA A 127 -12.12 26.60 -15.38
C ALA A 127 -13.42 26.80 -14.59
N ALA A 128 -14.52 26.26 -15.12
CA ALA A 128 -15.83 26.38 -14.49
C ALA A 128 -15.99 25.39 -13.31
N ALA A 129 -16.98 25.65 -12.45
CA ALA A 129 -17.44 24.64 -11.48
C ALA A 129 -17.90 23.38 -12.22
N GLY A 130 -17.63 22.21 -11.65
CA GLY A 130 -17.89 20.91 -12.24
C GLY A 130 -16.85 20.45 -13.27
N ALA A 131 -15.83 21.25 -13.59
CA ALA A 131 -14.77 20.82 -14.50
C ALA A 131 -14.02 19.60 -13.93
N ALA A 132 -13.96 18.52 -14.72
CA ALA A 132 -13.21 17.30 -14.42
C ALA A 132 -11.80 17.30 -15.03
N SER A 133 -11.43 18.38 -15.73
CA SER A 133 -10.08 18.59 -16.24
C SER A 133 -9.68 20.06 -16.17
N ILE A 134 -8.38 20.30 -16.02
CA ILE A 134 -7.79 21.63 -15.95
C ILE A 134 -6.47 21.69 -16.73
N SER A 135 -6.00 22.90 -17.04
CA SER A 135 -4.66 23.12 -17.60
C SER A 135 -3.87 24.00 -16.65
N ILE A 136 -2.59 23.69 -16.48
CA ILE A 136 -1.68 24.46 -15.64
C ILE A 136 -0.45 24.89 -16.43
N GLN A 137 0.05 26.07 -16.08
CA GLN A 137 1.25 26.65 -16.65
C GLN A 137 2.21 27.04 -15.52
N SER A 138 3.45 26.58 -15.62
CA SER A 138 4.55 27.03 -14.77
C SER A 138 5.07 28.37 -15.27
N GLN A 139 5.11 29.39 -14.40
CA GLN A 139 5.50 30.74 -14.83
C GLN A 139 7.02 30.89 -15.04
N HIS A 140 7.84 30.18 -14.26
CA HIS A 140 9.28 30.44 -14.19
C HIS A 140 10.17 29.26 -14.58
N ILE A 141 9.67 28.03 -14.51
CA ILE A 141 10.48 26.83 -14.72
C ILE A 141 9.91 26.03 -15.86
N ASN A 142 10.79 25.54 -16.74
CA ASN A 142 10.36 24.59 -17.75
C ASN A 142 9.93 23.29 -17.05
N VAL A 143 8.69 22.88 -17.26
CA VAL A 143 8.22 21.59 -16.74
C VAL A 143 8.95 20.49 -17.49
N THR A 144 9.66 19.68 -16.73
CA THR A 144 10.32 18.47 -17.20
C THR A 144 9.68 17.29 -16.48
N GLY A 145 9.39 16.22 -17.22
CA GLY A 145 8.69 15.06 -16.66
C GLY A 145 7.19 15.03 -16.97
N LYS A 146 6.44 14.18 -16.26
CA LYS A 146 5.03 13.84 -16.51
C LYS A 146 4.24 13.73 -15.21
N LEU A 147 3.07 14.37 -15.13
CA LEU A 147 2.16 14.16 -14.01
C LEU A 147 1.64 12.73 -14.05
N GLN A 148 1.52 12.10 -12.89
CA GLN A 148 1.11 10.72 -12.74
C GLN A 148 -0.25 10.60 -12.07
N PRO A 149 -1.00 9.50 -12.32
CA PRO A 149 -2.09 9.12 -11.44
C PRO A 149 -1.67 9.13 -9.97
N GLY A 150 -2.47 9.75 -9.12
CA GLY A 150 -2.17 9.88 -7.69
C GLY A 150 -1.39 11.15 -7.30
N ASP A 151 -0.81 11.87 -8.26
CA ASP A 151 -0.26 13.21 -7.99
C ASP A 151 -1.37 14.16 -7.55
N VAL A 152 -1.05 15.10 -6.67
CA VAL A 152 -2.03 16.00 -6.05
C VAL A 152 -1.79 17.43 -6.50
N LEU A 153 -2.83 18.05 -7.06
CA LEU A 153 -2.89 19.46 -7.37
C LEU A 153 -3.71 20.17 -6.28
N THR A 154 -3.12 21.16 -5.62
CA THR A 154 -3.81 21.96 -4.61
C THR A 154 -4.14 23.33 -5.19
N ILE A 155 -5.43 23.67 -5.25
CA ILE A 155 -5.95 24.92 -5.84
C ILE A 155 -6.92 25.54 -4.85
N GLY A 156 -6.64 26.77 -4.41
CA GLY A 156 -7.47 27.46 -3.41
C GLY A 156 -7.61 26.68 -2.09
N GLY A 157 -6.62 25.85 -1.74
CA GLY A 157 -6.62 24.99 -0.56
C GLY A 157 -7.34 23.64 -0.72
N ALA A 158 -8.04 23.41 -1.83
CA ALA A 158 -8.65 22.11 -2.13
C ALA A 158 -7.67 21.21 -2.89
N ALA A 159 -7.63 19.93 -2.53
CA ALA A 159 -6.77 18.92 -3.14
C ALA A 159 -7.52 18.14 -4.23
N TYR A 160 -6.84 17.94 -5.36
CA TYR A 160 -7.37 17.26 -6.55
C TYR A 160 -6.36 16.23 -7.04
N THR A 161 -6.77 14.98 -7.18
CA THR A 161 -5.92 13.88 -7.63
C THR A 161 -5.90 13.82 -9.16
N VAL A 162 -4.70 13.73 -9.74
CA VAL A 162 -4.51 13.51 -11.17
C VAL A 162 -4.96 12.09 -11.53
N GLY A 163 -5.76 11.95 -12.58
CA GLY A 163 -6.36 10.66 -12.98
C GLY A 163 -5.55 9.84 -13.98
N THR A 164 -4.70 10.47 -14.80
CA THR A 164 -3.96 9.81 -15.88
C THR A 164 -2.56 10.39 -16.03
N VAL A 165 -1.69 9.71 -16.80
CA VAL A 165 -0.36 10.23 -17.10
C VAL A 165 -0.46 11.40 -18.06
N ILE A 166 0.07 12.56 -17.70
CA ILE A 166 0.08 13.75 -18.54
C ILE A 166 1.51 14.21 -18.80
N ALA A 167 1.91 14.17 -20.07
CA ALA A 167 3.16 14.74 -20.54
C ALA A 167 3.04 16.27 -20.68
N PRO A 168 4.16 17.01 -20.63
CA PRO A 168 4.12 18.45 -20.80
C PRO A 168 3.76 18.75 -22.25
N SER A 169 2.76 19.61 -22.46
CA SER A 169 2.25 20.00 -23.79
C SER A 169 3.13 21.04 -24.47
N ALA A 170 3.83 21.85 -23.68
CA ALA A 170 4.88 22.77 -24.10
C ALA A 170 5.88 22.90 -22.96
N ALA A 171 7.04 23.55 -23.20
CA ALA A 171 8.12 23.68 -22.22
C ALA A 171 7.66 24.17 -20.83
N LYS A 172 6.49 24.81 -20.70
CA LYS A 172 5.95 25.37 -19.45
C LYS A 172 4.52 24.95 -19.09
N SER A 173 3.90 23.96 -19.76
CA SER A 173 2.48 23.63 -19.49
C SER A 173 2.16 22.14 -19.44
N PHE A 174 1.13 21.81 -18.67
CA PHE A 174 0.38 20.56 -18.75
C PHE A 174 -1.07 20.90 -19.08
N ASN A 175 -1.57 20.37 -20.19
CA ASN A 175 -2.92 20.67 -20.67
C ASN A 175 -3.87 19.49 -20.41
N ASN A 176 -5.14 19.80 -20.17
CA ASN A 176 -6.23 18.83 -20.05
C ASN A 176 -5.97 17.74 -19.00
N ILE A 177 -5.39 18.11 -17.86
CA ILE A 177 -5.11 17.22 -16.74
C ILE A 177 -6.45 16.75 -16.15
N PRO A 178 -6.78 15.46 -16.19
CA PRO A 178 -7.97 14.94 -15.54
C PRO A 178 -7.79 14.99 -14.03
N ILE A 179 -8.78 15.53 -13.32
CA ILE A 179 -8.76 15.69 -11.87
C ILE A 179 -9.96 15.03 -11.20
N SER A 180 -9.76 14.56 -9.97
CA SER A 180 -10.83 14.04 -9.12
C SER A 180 -10.65 14.55 -7.68
N PRO A 181 -11.71 15.03 -7.00
CA PRO A 181 -13.07 15.25 -7.53
C PRO A 181 -13.10 16.38 -8.59
N PRO A 182 -14.20 16.54 -9.36
CA PRO A 182 -14.39 17.74 -10.19
C PRO A 182 -14.39 19.03 -9.35
N LEU A 183 -14.05 20.17 -9.96
CA LEU A 183 -13.99 21.47 -9.26
C LEU A 183 -15.33 21.79 -8.57
N ALA A 184 -15.30 22.08 -7.27
CA ALA A 184 -16.51 22.46 -6.53
C ALA A 184 -16.99 23.88 -6.86
N ALA A 185 -16.08 24.77 -7.26
CA ALA A 185 -16.32 26.18 -7.57
C ALA A 185 -15.49 26.59 -8.80
N PRO A 186 -15.89 27.64 -9.54
CA PRO A 186 -15.08 28.13 -10.66
C PRO A 186 -13.73 28.64 -10.15
N VAL A 187 -12.70 28.46 -10.96
CA VAL A 187 -11.35 28.94 -10.67
C VAL A 187 -10.94 29.95 -11.73
N ALA A 188 -10.48 31.12 -11.29
CA ALA A 188 -10.00 32.18 -12.17
C ALA A 188 -8.64 31.83 -12.79
N ALA A 189 -8.39 32.34 -13.99
CA ALA A 189 -7.07 32.24 -14.61
C ALA A 189 -6.02 32.91 -13.72
N GLY A 190 -4.86 32.26 -13.57
CA GLY A 190 -3.77 32.78 -12.75
C GLY A 190 -3.83 32.35 -11.27
N ALA A 191 -4.88 31.63 -10.84
CA ALA A 191 -4.89 31.09 -9.48
C ALA A 191 -3.72 30.11 -9.27
N SER A 192 -3.06 30.23 -8.13
CA SER A 192 -1.88 29.43 -7.79
C SER A 192 -2.23 27.95 -7.63
N VAL A 193 -1.35 27.09 -8.13
CA VAL A 193 -1.42 25.64 -8.00
C VAL A 193 -0.16 25.13 -7.32
N THR A 194 -0.32 24.39 -6.24
CA THR A 194 0.77 23.60 -5.65
C THR A 194 0.67 22.16 -6.13
N ILE A 195 1.79 21.59 -6.56
CA ILE A 195 1.86 20.22 -7.07
C ILE A 195 2.62 19.40 -6.03
N THR A 196 2.00 18.34 -5.52
CA THR A 196 2.63 17.36 -4.64
C THR A 196 2.71 16.03 -5.40
N GLN A 197 3.88 15.39 -5.38
CA GLN A 197 4.17 14.21 -6.19
C GLN A 197 4.47 12.98 -5.34
N PRO A 198 3.46 12.39 -4.67
CA PRO A 198 3.61 11.08 -4.05
C PRO A 198 4.20 10.03 -5.01
N SER A 199 3.91 10.14 -6.32
CA SER A 199 4.45 9.22 -7.33
C SER A 199 5.98 9.24 -7.46
N ALA A 200 6.62 10.38 -7.18
CA ALA A 200 8.09 10.52 -7.21
C ALA A 200 8.74 10.06 -5.90
N ALA A 201 8.09 10.29 -4.76
CA ALA A 201 8.55 9.83 -3.45
C ALA A 201 8.34 8.32 -3.26
N GLY A 202 7.35 7.75 -3.95
CA GLY A 202 6.91 6.37 -3.79
C GLY A 202 5.77 6.25 -2.80
N TYR A 203 4.94 5.24 -3.02
CA TYR A 203 3.78 4.92 -2.21
C TYR A 203 4.12 3.77 -1.27
N THR A 204 3.94 3.97 0.03
CA THR A 204 4.06 2.86 0.99
C THR A 204 2.83 1.99 0.89
N LEU A 205 3.02 0.73 0.50
CA LEU A 205 2.00 -0.29 0.36
C LEU A 205 2.36 -1.49 1.25
N THR A 206 1.40 -2.41 1.42
CA THR A 206 1.65 -3.74 2.00
C THR A 206 1.61 -4.77 0.88
N GLY A 207 2.67 -5.54 0.73
CA GLY A 207 2.80 -6.56 -0.29
C GLY A 207 3.51 -7.80 0.22
N ALA A 208 3.08 -8.98 -0.21
CA ALA A 208 3.72 -10.23 0.18
C ALA A 208 4.59 -10.78 -0.93
N MET A 209 5.76 -11.29 -0.59
CA MET A 209 6.76 -11.71 -1.56
C MET A 209 7.20 -13.15 -1.29
N ALA A 210 7.38 -13.93 -2.35
CA ALA A 210 7.88 -15.30 -2.31
C ALA A 210 8.75 -15.56 -3.54
N ASP A 211 9.65 -16.54 -3.43
CA ASP A 211 10.43 -16.99 -4.58
C ASP A 211 9.56 -17.83 -5.51
N TYR A 212 9.92 -17.88 -6.79
CA TYR A 212 9.31 -18.85 -7.70
C TYR A 212 9.86 -20.25 -7.42
N GLU A 213 8.95 -21.24 -7.40
CA GLU A 213 9.35 -22.64 -7.36
C GLU A 213 10.07 -23.02 -8.66
N ALA A 214 10.96 -24.02 -8.60
CA ALA A 214 11.72 -24.45 -9.78
C ALA A 214 10.80 -24.89 -10.94
N SER A 215 9.61 -25.42 -10.63
CA SER A 215 8.58 -25.78 -11.61
C SER A 215 7.95 -24.59 -12.33
N ASP A 216 8.00 -23.41 -11.70
CA ASP A 216 7.39 -22.17 -12.20
C ASP A 216 8.38 -21.34 -13.03
N ILE A 217 9.66 -21.70 -13.02
CA ILE A 217 10.70 -21.06 -13.84
C ILE A 217 10.55 -21.57 -15.27
N LYS A 218 9.67 -20.90 -16.03
CA LYS A 218 9.45 -21.14 -17.46
C LYS A 218 9.29 -19.82 -18.20
N ASP A 219 9.68 -19.82 -19.48
CA ASP A 219 9.57 -18.69 -20.41
C ASP A 219 10.18 -17.39 -19.88
N ALA A 220 9.35 -16.43 -19.46
CA ALA A 220 9.76 -15.08 -19.05
C ALA A 220 10.21 -14.99 -17.57
N VAL A 221 10.01 -16.04 -16.78
CA VAL A 221 10.44 -16.10 -15.37
C VAL A 221 11.87 -16.61 -15.30
N LEU A 222 12.77 -15.79 -14.76
CA LEU A 222 14.18 -16.11 -14.61
C LEU A 222 14.53 -16.50 -13.17
N VAL A 223 15.63 -17.23 -13.01
CA VAL A 223 16.21 -17.51 -11.69
C VAL A 223 16.52 -16.17 -11.00
N GLY A 224 16.03 -16.00 -9.77
CA GLY A 224 16.17 -14.77 -9.00
C GLY A 224 15.01 -13.78 -9.14
N ASP A 225 14.07 -14.03 -10.07
CA ASP A 225 12.78 -13.33 -10.05
C ASP A 225 11.99 -13.75 -8.81
N ARG A 226 11.20 -12.82 -8.28
CA ARG A 226 10.31 -13.08 -7.14
C ARG A 226 8.87 -12.77 -7.53
N ARG A 227 7.95 -13.48 -6.88
CA ARG A 227 6.51 -13.23 -6.97
C ARG A 227 6.10 -12.32 -5.83
N MET A 228 5.45 -11.21 -6.15
CA MET A 228 4.87 -10.30 -5.16
C MET A 228 3.37 -10.17 -5.36
N VAL A 229 2.59 -10.19 -4.28
CA VAL A 229 1.15 -9.94 -4.35
C VAL A 229 0.76 -8.77 -3.47
N ILE A 230 0.04 -7.82 -4.05
CA ILE A 230 -0.45 -6.60 -3.39
C ILE A 230 -1.97 -6.51 -3.61
N LEU A 231 -2.72 -6.21 -2.55
CA LEU A 231 -4.17 -6.05 -2.65
C LEU A 231 -4.55 -4.78 -3.45
N GLN A 232 -5.61 -4.85 -4.24
CA GLN A 232 -6.16 -3.68 -4.95
C GLN A 232 -6.53 -2.55 -3.99
N ALA A 233 -7.03 -2.89 -2.80
CA ALA A 233 -7.37 -1.92 -1.76
C ALA A 233 -6.16 -1.08 -1.31
N ALA A 234 -4.95 -1.65 -1.29
CA ALA A 234 -3.74 -0.92 -0.93
C ALA A 234 -3.42 0.16 -1.97
N PHE A 235 -3.57 -0.15 -3.26
CA PHE A 235 -3.41 0.83 -4.33
C PHE A 235 -4.50 1.92 -4.31
N ALA A 236 -5.76 1.53 -4.09
CA ALA A 236 -6.87 2.49 -4.01
C ALA A 236 -6.69 3.47 -2.83
N ALA A 237 -6.21 2.99 -1.68
CA ALA A 237 -5.98 3.81 -0.50
C ALA A 237 -4.94 4.92 -0.71
N VAL A 238 -4.01 4.73 -1.65
CA VAL A 238 -3.00 5.72 -2.02
C VAL A 238 -3.33 6.49 -3.31
N GLY A 239 -4.56 6.37 -3.82
CA GLY A 239 -5.01 7.10 -5.01
C GLY A 239 -4.57 6.49 -6.35
N LEU A 240 -4.22 5.20 -6.38
CA LEU A 240 -3.79 4.46 -7.58
C LEU A 240 -4.80 3.37 -8.01
N PRO A 241 -6.06 3.68 -8.31
CA PRO A 241 -7.10 2.66 -8.53
C PRO A 241 -6.85 1.76 -9.76
N THR A 242 -5.97 2.14 -10.69
CA THR A 242 -5.65 1.31 -11.86
C THR A 242 -4.65 0.19 -11.56
N GLY A 243 -4.08 0.15 -10.35
CA GLY A 243 -3.07 -0.83 -9.96
C GLY A 243 -1.69 -0.59 -10.59
N PRO A 244 -0.76 -1.55 -10.41
CA PRO A 244 0.61 -1.46 -10.88
C PRO A 244 0.72 -1.75 -12.39
N LYS A 245 1.84 -1.31 -12.99
CA LYS A 245 2.18 -1.57 -14.39
C LYS A 245 3.61 -2.10 -14.53
N PRO A 246 3.91 -2.90 -15.57
CA PRO A 246 5.28 -3.23 -15.94
C PRO A 246 6.16 -1.98 -16.08
N GLY A 247 7.42 -2.10 -15.69
CA GLY A 247 8.40 -1.01 -15.61
C GLY A 247 8.36 -0.19 -14.32
N ALA A 248 7.41 -0.45 -13.42
CA ALA A 248 7.39 0.17 -12.09
C ALA A 248 8.54 -0.38 -11.22
N ALA A 249 8.94 0.36 -10.20
CA ALA A 249 9.92 -0.08 -9.22
C ALA A 249 9.25 -0.35 -7.87
N ILE A 250 9.70 -1.37 -7.16
CA ILE A 250 9.27 -1.68 -5.81
C ILE A 250 10.50 -1.81 -4.93
N GLU A 251 10.56 -1.05 -3.84
CA GLU A 251 11.56 -1.24 -2.80
C GLU A 251 10.97 -2.14 -1.72
N ALA A 252 11.61 -3.27 -1.48
CA ALA A 252 11.23 -4.24 -0.45
C ALA A 252 12.52 -4.78 0.18
N GLU A 253 12.52 -4.95 1.51
CA GLU A 253 13.67 -5.54 2.23
C GLU A 253 15.01 -4.81 1.96
N GLY A 254 14.96 -3.49 1.71
CA GLY A 254 16.15 -2.68 1.39
C GLY A 254 16.71 -2.89 -0.02
N ARG A 255 16.00 -3.59 -0.91
CA ARG A 255 16.37 -3.80 -2.32
C ARG A 255 15.29 -3.23 -3.24
N THR A 256 15.72 -2.71 -4.39
CA THR A 256 14.83 -2.25 -5.45
C THR A 256 14.62 -3.37 -6.47
N TYR A 257 13.37 -3.62 -6.81
CA TYR A 257 12.95 -4.59 -7.81
C TYR A 257 12.15 -3.90 -8.91
N ASN A 258 12.41 -4.24 -10.17
CA ASN A 258 11.62 -3.81 -11.31
C ASN A 258 10.45 -4.77 -11.52
N VAL A 259 9.25 -4.22 -11.70
CA VAL A 259 8.04 -4.98 -12.06
C VAL A 259 8.13 -5.36 -13.53
N ILE A 260 8.26 -6.65 -13.82
CA ILE A 260 8.41 -7.20 -15.17
C ILE A 260 7.04 -7.52 -15.77
N GLN A 261 6.18 -8.17 -14.98
CA GLN A 261 4.83 -8.53 -15.38
C GLN A 261 3.84 -8.28 -14.25
N THR A 262 2.59 -8.02 -14.61
CA THR A 262 1.48 -7.80 -13.69
C THR A 262 0.29 -8.63 -14.11
N LYS A 263 -0.34 -9.31 -13.16
CA LYS A 263 -1.54 -10.11 -13.36
C LYS A 263 -2.60 -9.72 -12.33
N ALA A 264 -3.79 -9.35 -12.80
CA ALA A 264 -4.92 -9.05 -11.94
C ALA A 264 -5.64 -10.34 -11.51
N HIS A 265 -6.00 -10.41 -10.23
CA HIS A 265 -6.86 -11.43 -9.65
C HIS A 265 -8.19 -10.79 -9.27
N TYR A 266 -9.30 -11.40 -9.68
CA TYR A 266 -10.65 -10.84 -9.57
C TYR A 266 -11.48 -11.53 -8.49
N ALA A 267 -12.30 -10.76 -7.78
CA ALA A 267 -13.40 -11.25 -6.95
C ALA A 267 -14.71 -10.73 -7.55
N GLY A 268 -15.41 -11.58 -8.30
CA GLY A 268 -16.51 -11.14 -9.16
C GLY A 268 -16.00 -10.25 -10.29
N SER A 269 -16.60 -9.07 -10.46
CA SER A 269 -16.21 -8.10 -11.51
C SER A 269 -15.10 -7.13 -11.08
N ALA A 270 -14.71 -7.12 -9.80
CA ALA A 270 -13.70 -6.20 -9.27
C ALA A 270 -12.34 -6.89 -9.13
N VAL A 271 -11.26 -6.15 -9.41
CA VAL A 271 -9.90 -6.61 -9.10
C VAL A 271 -9.74 -6.64 -7.58
N ALA A 272 -9.34 -7.78 -7.03
CA ALA A 272 -9.10 -7.97 -5.61
C ALA A 272 -7.61 -7.83 -5.25
N ALA A 273 -6.72 -8.34 -6.11
CA ALA A 273 -5.28 -8.33 -5.88
C ALA A 273 -4.50 -8.30 -7.20
N TRP A 274 -3.23 -7.93 -7.11
CA TRP A 274 -2.27 -7.95 -8.21
C TRP A 274 -1.11 -8.85 -7.87
N GLU A 275 -0.84 -9.81 -8.74
CA GLU A 275 0.37 -10.61 -8.75
C GLU A 275 1.40 -9.96 -9.67
N LEU A 276 2.61 -9.77 -9.16
CA LEU A 276 3.71 -9.09 -9.80
C LEU A 276 4.88 -10.06 -9.91
N GLN A 277 5.44 -10.18 -11.11
CA GLN A 277 6.78 -10.72 -11.28
C GLN A 277 7.75 -9.55 -11.11
N VAL A 278 8.66 -9.65 -10.13
CA VAL A 278 9.63 -8.59 -9.82
C VAL A 278 11.06 -9.11 -9.95
N ARG A 279 11.97 -8.24 -10.42
CA ARG A 279 13.38 -8.58 -10.67
C ARG A 279 14.31 -7.52 -10.07
N GLY A 280 15.20 -7.96 -9.19
CA GLY A 280 16.21 -7.11 -8.52
C GLY A 280 17.53 -7.03 -9.27
#